data_AF-A0A8T3TP34-F1
#
_entry.id   AF-A0A8T3TP34-F1
#
_cell.length_a   1.000
_cell.length_b   1.000
_cell.length_c   1.000
_cell.angle_alpha   90.00
_cell.angle_beta   90.00
_cell.angle_gamma   90.00
#
_symmetry.space_group_name_H-M   'P 1'
#
loop_
_entity.id
_entity.type
_entity.pdbx_description
1 polymer ?
#
loop_
_entity_poly.entity_id
_entity_poly.type
_entity_poly.pdbx_seq_one_letter_code
_entity_poly.pdbx_strand_id
1 'polypeptide(L)'
;MWQDVAITITVFLPLLGAGIITLVPKSREEAAKPIALVVSIVGFALALGILAGYDWDARGLQYTVDVPWINAIGARYHVGIDGISMPLFTLSYLLTFLCSVYAFHHIEEPGKPKAFLALMLLLQTGMAGTFIAFDLILFFVFWELVLVPMYFMIGVWGGPRREYAAVKFFLYTLFGSVFM
;
A
#
# COMPACT_ATOMS: atom_id res chain seq x y z
N MET A 1 20.98 -1.02 -11.46
CA MET A 1 20.74 -0.07 -10.36
C MET A 1 19.29 0.39 -10.27
N TRP A 2 18.70 1.02 -11.30
CA TRP A 2 17.26 1.38 -11.25
C TRP A 2 16.36 0.15 -11.06
N GLN A 3 16.57 -0.90 -11.85
CA GLN A 3 15.79 -2.14 -11.79
C GLN A 3 15.86 -2.84 -10.42
N ASP A 4 16.98 -2.71 -9.71
CA ASP A 4 17.24 -3.38 -8.43
C ASP A 4 16.63 -2.65 -7.23
N VAL A 5 16.16 -1.41 -7.40
CA VAL A 5 15.71 -0.56 -6.27
C VAL A 5 14.34 0.07 -6.54
N ALA A 6 13.91 0.16 -7.80
CA ALA A 6 12.67 0.82 -8.20
C ALA A 6 11.45 0.31 -7.44
N ILE A 7 11.27 -1.01 -7.36
CA ILE A 7 10.11 -1.61 -6.69
C ILE A 7 10.13 -1.37 -5.18
N THR A 8 11.29 -1.50 -4.53
CA THR A 8 11.46 -1.25 -3.10
C THR A 8 11.15 0.20 -2.75
N ILE A 9 11.69 1.16 -3.52
CA ILE A 9 11.38 2.59 -3.35
C ILE A 9 9.89 2.82 -3.54
N THR A 10 9.31 2.29 -4.62
CA THR A 10 7.92 2.54 -4.97
C THR A 10 6.99 2.01 -3.87
N VAL A 11 7.21 0.80 -3.37
CA VAL A 11 6.42 0.16 -2.30
C VAL A 11 6.48 0.91 -0.97
N PHE A 12 7.68 1.37 -0.56
CA PHE A 12 7.85 2.01 0.74
C PHE A 12 7.72 3.54 0.72
N LEU A 13 7.63 4.17 -0.46
CA LEU A 13 7.37 5.60 -0.58
C LEU A 13 6.04 6.02 0.09
N PRO A 14 4.90 5.31 -0.10
CA PRO A 14 3.68 5.58 0.64
C PRO A 14 3.85 5.46 2.16
N LEU A 15 4.62 4.47 2.65
CA LEU A 15 4.91 4.31 4.08
C LEU A 15 5.66 5.52 4.64
N LEU A 16 6.67 6.01 3.92
CA LEU A 16 7.38 7.24 4.27
C LEU A 16 6.40 8.42 4.32
N GLY A 17 5.54 8.56 3.31
CA GLY A 17 4.50 9.60 3.25
C GLY A 17 3.53 9.53 4.43
N ALA A 18 3.08 8.33 4.80
CA ALA A 18 2.25 8.11 5.98
C ALA A 18 2.97 8.57 7.25
N GLY A 19 4.24 8.20 7.42
CA GLY A 19 5.09 8.64 8.52
C GLY A 19 5.19 10.16 8.60
N ILE A 20 5.48 10.84 7.47
CA ILE A 20 5.52 12.31 7.40
C ILE A 20 4.18 12.93 7.82
N ILE A 21 3.06 12.39 7.34
CA ILE A 21 1.72 12.87 7.73
C ILE A 21 1.49 12.71 9.24
N THR A 22 1.95 11.63 9.87
CA THR A 22 1.79 11.45 11.33
C THR A 22 2.52 12.52 12.15
N LEU A 23 3.61 13.08 11.63
CA LEU A 23 4.38 14.15 12.28
C LEU A 23 3.73 15.54 12.11
N VAL A 24 2.74 15.70 11.22
CA VAL A 24 2.02 16.96 11.04
C VAL A 24 1.27 17.32 12.34
N PRO A 25 1.44 18.54 12.90
CA PRO A 25 0.72 18.95 14.10
C PRO A 25 -0.80 18.92 13.91
N LYS A 26 -1.55 18.59 14.97
CA LYS A 26 -3.03 18.56 14.94
C LYS A 26 -3.65 19.93 14.60
N SER A 27 -2.95 21.03 14.83
CA SER A 27 -3.40 22.37 14.43
C SER A 27 -3.34 22.62 12.93
N ARG A 28 -2.68 21.74 12.15
CA ARG A 28 -2.46 21.87 10.71
C ARG A 28 -2.81 20.59 9.95
N GLU A 29 -3.85 19.85 10.38
CA GLU A 29 -4.20 18.57 9.74
C GLU A 29 -4.49 18.69 8.23
N GLU A 30 -4.93 19.86 7.76
CA GLU A 30 -5.11 20.16 6.34
C GLU A 30 -3.80 20.04 5.53
N ALA A 31 -2.63 20.23 6.15
CA ALA A 31 -1.34 20.04 5.49
C ALA A 31 -1.08 18.57 5.10
N ALA A 32 -1.84 17.61 5.63
CA ALA A 32 -1.75 16.20 5.23
C ALA A 32 -2.22 15.99 3.78
N LYS A 33 -3.18 16.77 3.29
CA LYS A 33 -3.75 16.65 1.94
C LYS A 33 -2.71 16.84 0.83
N PRO A 34 -1.96 17.95 0.76
CA PRO A 34 -0.94 18.11 -0.27
C PRO A 34 0.20 17.08 -0.14
N ILE A 35 0.55 16.65 1.08
CA ILE A 35 1.57 15.61 1.27
C ILE A 35 1.11 14.28 0.65
N ALA A 36 -0.11 13.84 0.97
CA ALA A 36 -0.66 12.61 0.41
C ALA A 36 -0.79 12.67 -1.11
N LEU A 37 -1.25 13.81 -1.64
CA LEU A 37 -1.38 14.01 -3.08
C LEU A 37 -0.02 13.91 -3.77
N VAL A 38 1.01 14.62 -3.28
CA VAL A 38 2.36 14.56 -3.85
C VAL A 38 2.93 13.13 -3.78
N VAL A 39 2.79 12.45 -2.65
CA VAL A 39 3.25 11.06 -2.49
C VAL A 39 2.54 10.12 -3.47
N SER A 40 1.23 10.29 -3.65
CA SER A 40 0.45 9.47 -4.59
C SER A 40 0.81 9.73 -6.06
N ILE A 41 1.06 11.00 -6.44
CA ILE A 41 1.51 11.39 -7.79
C ILE A 41 2.88 10.77 -8.06
N VAL A 42 3.83 10.92 -7.13
CA VAL A 42 5.18 10.37 -7.28
C VAL A 42 5.11 8.85 -7.34
N GLY A 43 4.36 8.20 -6.44
CA GLY A 43 4.17 6.75 -6.45
C GLY A 43 3.58 6.24 -7.76
N PHE A 44 2.54 6.90 -8.28
CA PHE A 44 1.94 6.54 -9.56
C PHE A 44 2.87 6.77 -10.75
N ALA A 45 3.63 7.88 -10.76
CA ALA A 45 4.63 8.14 -11.79
C ALA A 45 5.75 7.08 -11.78
N LEU A 46 6.19 6.63 -10.60
CA LEU A 46 7.17 5.54 -10.48
C LEU A 46 6.60 4.22 -11.00
N ALA A 47 5.34 3.90 -10.65
CA ALA A 47 4.67 2.71 -11.16
C ALA A 47 4.52 2.73 -12.71
N LEU A 48 4.20 3.89 -13.30
CA LEU A 48 4.19 4.07 -14.76
C LEU A 48 5.59 3.92 -15.37
N GLY A 49 6.64 4.41 -14.68
CA GLY A 49 8.02 4.22 -15.11
C GLY A 49 8.44 2.75 -15.13
N ILE A 50 8.02 1.97 -14.13
CA ILE A 50 8.21 0.52 -14.09
C ILE A 50 7.43 -0.15 -15.23
N LEU A 51 6.18 0.25 -15.46
CA LEU A 51 5.34 -0.27 -16.54
C LEU A 51 5.92 0.00 -17.93
N ALA A 52 6.41 1.22 -18.18
CA ALA A 52 7.02 1.57 -19.45
C ALA A 52 8.34 0.82 -19.69
N GLY A 53 9.05 0.44 -18.63
CA GLY A 53 10.28 -0.33 -18.69
C GLY A 53 10.09 -1.84 -18.50
N TYR A 54 8.86 -2.36 -18.49
CA TYR A 54 8.57 -3.78 -18.36
C TYR A 54 8.59 -4.45 -19.75
N ASP A 55 9.37 -5.52 -19.89
CA ASP A 55 9.46 -6.29 -21.13
C ASP A 55 8.38 -7.37 -21.16
N TRP A 56 7.37 -7.22 -22.02
CA TRP A 56 6.25 -8.17 -22.11
C TRP A 56 6.60 -9.49 -22.79
N ASP A 57 7.69 -9.54 -23.55
CA ASP A 57 8.14 -10.74 -24.25
C ASP A 57 9.11 -11.57 -23.39
N ALA A 58 9.76 -10.93 -22.41
CA ALA A 58 10.63 -11.59 -21.45
C ALA A 58 9.85 -12.56 -20.53
N ARG A 59 10.47 -13.72 -20.28
CA ARG A 59 9.94 -14.73 -19.36
C ARG A 59 10.58 -14.60 -17.99
N GLY A 60 9.77 -14.80 -16.94
CA GLY A 60 10.23 -14.80 -15.55
C GLY A 60 10.02 -13.45 -14.87
N LEU A 61 10.59 -13.32 -13.67
CA LEU A 61 10.45 -12.14 -12.83
C LEU A 61 11.36 -11.02 -13.29
N GLN A 62 10.81 -9.82 -13.37
CA GLN A 62 11.54 -8.58 -13.63
C GLN A 62 11.55 -7.71 -12.38
N TYR A 63 12.45 -6.72 -12.35
CA TYR A 63 12.62 -5.83 -11.20
C TYR A 63 12.73 -6.61 -9.88
N THR A 64 13.61 -7.61 -9.84
CA THR A 64 13.69 -8.54 -8.71
C THR A 64 14.73 -8.11 -7.69
N VAL A 65 14.39 -8.27 -6.42
CA VAL A 65 15.32 -8.20 -5.28
C VAL A 65 15.08 -9.45 -4.46
N ASP A 66 16.14 -10.23 -4.26
CA ASP A 66 16.07 -11.46 -3.47
C ASP A 66 17.26 -11.53 -2.50
N VAL A 67 17.00 -11.19 -1.25
CA VAL A 67 17.99 -11.19 -0.18
C VAL A 67 17.46 -11.93 1.06
N PRO A 68 18.32 -12.65 1.81
CA PRO A 68 17.90 -13.30 3.05
C PRO A 68 17.41 -12.27 4.06
N TRP A 69 16.25 -12.52 4.67
CA TRP A 69 15.66 -11.63 5.68
C TRP A 69 15.67 -12.28 7.08
N ILE A 70 15.12 -13.49 7.22
CA ILE A 70 15.07 -14.24 8.49
C ILE A 70 15.64 -15.64 8.28
N ASN A 71 16.94 -15.79 8.54
CA ASN A 71 17.66 -17.06 8.33
C ASN A 71 17.08 -18.23 9.12
N ALA A 72 16.52 -18.01 10.32
CA ALA A 72 16.03 -19.07 11.19
C ALA A 72 14.83 -19.85 10.62
N ILE A 73 14.03 -19.21 9.76
CA ILE A 73 12.84 -19.80 9.13
C ILE A 73 12.95 -19.83 7.60
N GLY A 74 14.13 -19.47 7.06
CA GLY A 74 14.38 -19.42 5.62
C GLY A 74 13.64 -18.30 4.87
N ALA A 75 13.08 -17.30 5.57
CA ALA A 75 12.33 -16.22 4.93
C ALA A 75 13.25 -15.25 4.20
N ARG A 76 12.85 -14.86 2.99
CA ARG A 76 13.60 -13.98 2.11
C ARG A 76 12.81 -12.71 1.82
N TYR A 77 13.52 -11.59 1.69
CA TYR A 77 12.97 -10.43 1.02
C TYR A 77 13.05 -10.69 -0.48
N HIS A 78 12.15 -11.54 -0.97
CA HIS A 78 12.01 -11.87 -2.38
C HIS A 78 10.82 -11.08 -2.93
N VAL A 79 11.14 -10.01 -3.64
CA VAL A 79 10.18 -9.19 -4.36
C VAL A 79 10.51 -9.20 -5.85
N GLY A 80 9.48 -9.11 -6.68
CA GLY A 80 9.62 -9.11 -8.11
C GLY A 80 8.29 -8.82 -8.79
N ILE A 81 8.33 -8.66 -10.10
CA ILE A 81 7.15 -8.36 -10.89
C ILE A 81 7.05 -9.39 -12.00
N ASP A 82 5.90 -10.06 -12.08
CA ASP A 82 5.49 -10.87 -13.22
C ASP A 82 4.40 -10.16 -14.06
N GLY A 83 3.90 -10.84 -15.09
CA GLY A 83 2.89 -10.30 -16.00
C GLY A 83 1.52 -10.07 -15.36
N ILE A 84 1.20 -10.71 -14.23
CA ILE A 84 -0.04 -10.52 -13.47
C ILE A 84 0.15 -9.43 -12.41
N SER A 85 1.28 -9.42 -11.72
CA SER A 85 1.68 -8.39 -10.77
C SER A 85 1.71 -7.01 -11.41
N MET A 86 2.25 -6.87 -12.62
CA MET A 86 2.37 -5.58 -13.31
C MET A 86 1.07 -4.75 -13.36
N PRO A 87 -0.04 -5.26 -13.96
CA PRO A 87 -1.27 -4.50 -14.04
C PRO A 87 -1.89 -4.24 -12.66
N LEU A 88 -1.83 -5.20 -11.73
CA LEU A 88 -2.41 -5.05 -10.39
C LEU A 88 -1.64 -4.05 -9.52
N PHE A 89 -0.31 -4.09 -9.59
CA PHE A 89 0.57 -3.13 -8.94
C PHE A 89 0.29 -1.72 -9.47
N THR A 90 0.28 -1.53 -10.79
CA THR A 90 0.04 -0.21 -11.39
C THR A 90 -1.37 0.31 -11.07
N LEU A 91 -2.38 -0.57 -11.13
CA LEU A 91 -3.76 -0.23 -10.81
C LEU A 91 -3.90 0.23 -9.34
N SER A 92 -3.19 -0.41 -8.41
CA SER A 92 -3.22 0.02 -6.99
C SER A 92 -2.77 1.48 -6.83
N TYR A 93 -1.69 1.88 -7.51
CA TYR A 93 -1.19 3.27 -7.47
C TYR A 93 -2.14 4.24 -8.17
N LEU A 94 -2.74 3.83 -9.29
CA LEU A 94 -3.74 4.64 -9.97
C LEU A 94 -4.93 4.93 -9.04
N LEU A 95 -5.48 3.88 -8.40
CA LEU A 95 -6.60 4.04 -7.48
C LEU A 95 -6.23 4.90 -6.29
N THR A 96 -5.06 4.70 -5.68
CA THR A 96 -4.60 5.54 -4.57
C THR A 96 -4.41 6.99 -4.98
N PHE A 97 -3.91 7.27 -6.18
CA PHE A 97 -3.83 8.62 -6.73
C PHE A 97 -5.22 9.26 -6.90
N LEU A 98 -6.15 8.55 -7.55
CA LEU A 98 -7.52 9.05 -7.75
C LEU A 98 -8.24 9.28 -6.41
N CYS A 99 -8.10 8.37 -5.45
CA CYS A 99 -8.60 8.53 -4.09
C CYS A 99 -7.97 9.74 -3.39
N SER A 100 -6.67 9.99 -3.58
CA SER A 100 -5.99 11.16 -3.00
C SER A 100 -6.51 12.47 -3.59
N VAL A 101 -6.77 12.51 -4.91
CA VAL A 101 -7.38 13.67 -5.60
C VAL A 101 -8.78 13.93 -5.05
N TYR A 102 -9.60 12.89 -4.91
CA TYR A 102 -10.94 13.01 -4.34
C TYR A 102 -10.89 13.49 -2.87
N ALA A 103 -10.03 12.86 -2.06
CA ALA A 103 -9.83 13.16 -0.65
C ALA A 103 -9.29 14.57 -0.38
N PHE A 104 -8.70 15.21 -1.39
CA PHE A 104 -8.24 16.59 -1.30
C PHE A 104 -9.40 17.56 -1.02
N HIS A 105 -10.56 17.32 -1.66
CA HIS A 105 -11.75 18.15 -1.52
C HIS A 105 -12.84 17.53 -0.65
N HIS A 106 -12.88 16.20 -0.53
CA HIS A 106 -13.96 15.50 0.15
C HIS A 106 -13.44 14.43 1.11
N ILE A 107 -13.73 14.57 2.40
CA ILE A 107 -13.50 13.52 3.40
C ILE A 107 -14.79 13.36 4.18
N GLU A 108 -15.25 12.12 4.33
CA GLU A 108 -16.48 11.80 5.03
C GLU A 108 -16.39 12.16 6.53
N GLU A 109 -17.56 12.36 7.15
CA GLU A 109 -17.64 12.58 8.60
C GLU A 109 -16.99 11.40 9.36
N PRO A 110 -16.16 11.67 10.39
CA PRO A 110 -16.10 12.91 11.19
C PRO A 110 -15.06 13.96 10.73
N GLY A 111 -14.48 13.86 9.54
CA GLY A 111 -13.53 14.87 9.03
C GLY A 111 -12.17 14.85 9.76
N LYS A 112 -11.34 13.84 9.48
CA LYS A 112 -10.00 13.65 10.06
C LYS A 112 -8.94 13.39 8.96
N PRO A 113 -8.58 14.42 8.16
CA PRO A 113 -7.73 14.26 6.97
C PRO A 113 -6.39 13.59 7.28
N LYS A 114 -5.76 13.98 8.38
CA LYS A 114 -4.46 13.42 8.79
C LYS A 114 -4.52 11.90 8.96
N ALA A 115 -5.51 11.41 9.70
CA ALA A 115 -5.65 9.98 9.99
C ALA A 115 -6.06 9.20 8.73
N PHE A 116 -7.04 9.72 7.98
CA PHE A 116 -7.52 9.07 6.76
C PHE A 116 -6.39 8.87 5.74
N LEU A 117 -5.65 9.95 5.45
CA LEU A 117 -4.61 9.93 4.42
C LEU A 117 -3.38 9.11 4.84
N ALA A 118 -3.01 9.13 6.12
CA ALA A 118 -1.95 8.27 6.63
C ALA A 118 -2.31 6.78 6.49
N LEU A 119 -3.54 6.40 6.85
CA LEU A 119 -4.02 5.02 6.70
C LEU A 119 -4.13 4.62 5.23
N MET A 120 -4.58 5.51 4.35
CA MET A 120 -4.65 5.26 2.91
C MET A 120 -3.26 5.00 2.30
N LEU A 121 -2.23 5.78 2.68
CA LEU A 121 -0.86 5.54 2.21
C LEU A 121 -0.26 4.27 2.82
N LEU A 122 -0.58 3.95 4.08
CA LEU A 122 -0.18 2.70 4.72
C LEU A 122 -0.83 1.49 4.01
N LEU A 123 -2.11 1.61 3.66
CA LEU A 123 -2.85 0.62 2.88
C LEU A 123 -2.21 0.39 1.51
N GLN A 124 -1.82 1.45 0.81
CA GLN A 124 -1.12 1.35 -0.47
C GLN A 124 0.20 0.58 -0.36
N THR A 125 0.94 0.74 0.74
CA THR A 125 2.17 -0.04 1.00
C THR A 125 1.86 -1.54 1.07
N GLY A 126 0.83 -1.92 1.84
CA GLY A 126 0.40 -3.31 1.95
C GLY A 126 -0.09 -3.88 0.62
N MET A 127 -0.91 -3.13 -0.12
CA MET A 127 -1.44 -3.56 -1.43
C MET A 127 -0.33 -3.75 -2.45
N ALA A 128 0.57 -2.77 -2.59
CA ALA A 128 1.69 -2.83 -3.51
C ALA A 128 2.63 -4.01 -3.18
N GLY A 129 2.95 -4.21 -1.90
CA GLY A 129 3.80 -5.31 -1.44
C GLY A 129 3.16 -6.69 -1.68
N THR A 130 1.86 -6.82 -1.46
CA THR A 130 1.11 -8.07 -1.69
C THR A 130 1.22 -8.55 -3.13
N PHE A 131 1.18 -7.64 -4.12
CA PHE A 131 1.26 -8.00 -5.53
C PHE A 131 2.66 -8.37 -6.00
N ILE A 132 3.72 -8.06 -5.25
CA ILE A 132 5.10 -8.27 -5.69
C ILE A 132 5.89 -9.24 -4.81
N ALA A 133 5.30 -9.76 -3.73
CA ALA A 133 5.98 -10.67 -2.81
C ALA A 133 5.97 -12.10 -3.36
N PHE A 134 7.17 -12.68 -3.47
CA PHE A 134 7.39 -14.07 -3.93
C PHE A 134 7.88 -15.00 -2.81
N ASP A 135 7.97 -14.49 -1.58
CA ASP A 135 8.15 -15.28 -0.35
C ASP A 135 6.84 -15.29 0.45
N LEU A 136 6.41 -16.46 0.93
CA LEU A 136 5.11 -16.63 1.61
C LEU A 136 5.01 -15.83 2.91
N ILE A 137 6.10 -15.76 3.68
CA ILE A 137 6.13 -15.01 4.94
C ILE A 137 6.09 -13.51 4.64
N LEU A 138 6.84 -13.06 3.63
CA LEU A 138 6.78 -11.67 3.20
C LEU A 138 5.39 -11.27 2.67
N PHE A 139 4.78 -12.14 1.85
CA PHE A 139 3.41 -11.97 1.36
C PHE A 139 2.43 -11.83 2.54
N PHE A 140 2.51 -12.74 3.51
CA PHE A 140 1.67 -12.70 4.70
C PHE A 140 1.82 -11.38 5.48
N VAL A 141 3.04 -10.86 5.62
CA VAL A 141 3.28 -9.58 6.29
C VAL A 141 2.61 -8.41 5.56
N PHE A 142 2.72 -8.35 4.22
CA PHE A 142 2.04 -7.30 3.45
C PHE A 142 0.51 -7.46 3.46
N TRP A 143 0.04 -8.71 3.43
CA TRP A 143 -1.38 -9.03 3.52
C TRP A 143 -1.99 -8.57 4.86
N GLU A 144 -1.34 -8.88 5.98
CA GLU A 144 -1.77 -8.42 7.30
C GLU A 144 -1.65 -6.90 7.45
N LEU A 145 -0.66 -6.28 6.80
CA LEU A 145 -0.52 -4.83 6.76
C LEU A 145 -1.72 -4.15 6.10
N VAL A 146 -2.40 -4.79 5.14
CA VAL A 146 -3.63 -4.27 4.52
C VAL A 146 -4.81 -4.25 5.50
N LEU A 147 -4.88 -5.24 6.40
CA LEU A 147 -6.02 -5.38 7.32
C LEU A 147 -6.10 -4.25 8.33
N VAL A 148 -4.97 -3.81 8.87
CA VAL A 148 -4.94 -2.80 9.93
C VAL A 148 -5.51 -1.45 9.46
N PRO A 149 -5.05 -0.85 8.33
CA PRO A 149 -5.66 0.35 7.78
C PRO A 149 -7.12 0.18 7.40
N MET A 150 -7.48 -0.92 6.75
CA MET A 150 -8.86 -1.16 6.32
C MET A 150 -9.82 -1.22 7.51
N TYR A 151 -9.43 -1.88 8.61
CA TYR A 151 -10.22 -1.91 9.84
C TYR A 151 -10.56 -0.50 10.33
N PHE A 152 -9.57 0.38 10.43
CA PHE A 152 -9.79 1.76 10.88
C PHE A 152 -10.56 2.61 9.86
N MET A 153 -10.24 2.46 8.57
CA MET A 153 -10.92 3.20 7.50
C MET A 153 -12.42 2.87 7.48
N ILE A 154 -12.76 1.58 7.55
CA ILE A 154 -14.16 1.12 7.65
C ILE A 154 -14.77 1.60 8.96
N GLY A 155 -14.09 1.42 10.10
CA GLY A 155 -14.65 1.70 11.42
C GLY A 155 -14.91 3.19 11.69
N VAL A 156 -14.15 4.09 11.07
CA VAL A 156 -14.26 5.54 11.32
C VAL A 156 -15.00 6.26 10.19
N TRP A 157 -14.73 5.95 8.91
CA TRP A 157 -15.35 6.63 7.75
C TRP A 157 -16.36 5.78 6.99
N GLY A 158 -16.60 4.55 7.42
CA GLY A 158 -17.60 3.67 6.78
C GLY A 158 -19.03 4.15 6.98
N GLY A 159 -19.95 3.52 6.26
CA GLY A 159 -21.37 3.83 6.30
C GLY A 159 -22.11 3.34 7.56
N PRO A 160 -23.44 3.17 7.50
CA PRO A 160 -24.25 2.70 8.62
C PRO A 160 -23.75 1.34 9.17
N ARG A 161 -23.67 1.22 10.50
CA ARG A 161 -23.12 0.05 11.21
C ARG A 161 -21.62 -0.21 10.93
N ARG A 162 -20.84 0.85 10.66
CA ARG A 162 -19.38 0.81 10.44
C ARG A 162 -18.59 -0.01 11.45
N GLU A 163 -18.88 0.09 12.74
CA GLU A 163 -18.17 -0.67 13.78
C GLU A 163 -18.39 -2.18 13.62
N TYR A 164 -19.64 -2.61 13.43
CA TYR A 164 -19.96 -4.02 13.17
C TYR A 164 -19.33 -4.53 11.88
N ALA A 165 -19.34 -3.71 10.82
CA ALA A 165 -18.72 -4.05 9.55
C ALA A 165 -17.20 -4.19 9.66
N ALA A 166 -16.52 -3.29 10.38
CA ALA A 166 -15.08 -3.34 10.59
C ALA A 166 -14.66 -4.57 11.39
N VAL A 167 -15.36 -4.87 12.49
CA VAL A 167 -15.09 -6.08 13.31
C VAL A 167 -15.31 -7.34 12.48
N LYS A 168 -16.39 -7.39 11.69
CA LYS A 168 -16.64 -8.53 10.80
C LYS A 168 -15.54 -8.68 9.75
N PHE A 169 -15.21 -7.61 9.04
CA PHE A 169 -14.14 -7.62 8.04
C PHE A 169 -12.82 -8.13 8.64
N PHE A 170 -12.46 -7.63 9.81
CA PHE A 170 -11.24 -8.03 10.49
C PHE A 170 -11.26 -9.50 10.92
N LEU A 171 -12.34 -9.96 11.58
CA LEU A 171 -12.43 -11.34 12.06
C LEU A 171 -12.45 -12.36 10.92
N TYR A 172 -13.22 -12.12 9.86
CA TYR A 172 -13.30 -13.05 8.74
C TYR A 172 -11.97 -13.12 7.99
N THR A 173 -11.32 -11.97 7.77
CA THR A 173 -10.05 -11.95 7.03
C THR A 173 -8.91 -12.49 7.89
N LEU A 174 -8.79 -12.09 9.15
CA LEU A 174 -7.76 -12.59 10.07
C LEU A 174 -7.90 -14.10 10.28
N PHE A 175 -9.14 -14.60 10.45
CA PHE A 175 -9.37 -16.03 10.55
C PHE A 175 -8.85 -16.74 9.31
N GLY A 176 -9.22 -16.26 8.11
CA GLY A 176 -8.70 -16.80 6.84
C GLY A 176 -7.17 -16.75 6.73
N SER A 177 -6.54 -15.64 7.11
CA SER A 177 -5.09 -15.45 7.09
C SER A 177 -4.36 -16.46 7.97
N VAL A 178 -4.89 -16.79 9.15
CA VAL A 178 -4.25 -17.75 10.08
C VAL A 178 -4.20 -19.18 9.52
N PHE A 179 -5.06 -19.53 8.55
CA PHE A 179 -5.01 -20.84 7.88
C PHE A 179 -4.04 -20.90 6.71
N MET A 180 -3.58 -19.76 6.20
CA MET A 180 -2.64 -19.66 5.08
C MET A 180 -1.23 -20.04 5.53
#